data_AF-A0A3D5KV22-F1
#
_entry.id   AF-A0A3D5KV22-F1
#
_cell.length_a   1.000
_cell.length_b   1.000
_cell.length_c   1.000
_cell.angle_alpha   90.00
_cell.angle_beta   90.00
_cell.angle_gamma   90.00
#
_symmetry.space_group_name_H-M   'P 1'
#
loop_
_entity.id
_entity.type
_entity.pdbx_description
1 polymer ?
#
loop_
_entity_poly.entity_id
_entity_poly.type
_entity_poly.pdbx_seq_one_letter_code
_entity_poly.pdbx_strand_id
1 'polypeptide(L)'
;MEKEVLNGFELSKIKLLKNGGIEVAYSQAMTSGDVTNTDTFLRKSTKDPHPDLVNAIAGLNKYLAKVHNLLAFKSLLKINATTKLSEAVKTMESTFEKLEDEVLKHIEVTGVSISGDEDNMGIVITGVNRYNGEAIALNTSRINLSGTKHGFEIGLAEDIEFIIEEVKAYLFKGKAAQLELDFDDEAKAS
;
A
#
# COMPACT_ATOMS: atom_id res chain seq x y z
N MET A 1 38.80 0.41 -1.82
CA MET A 1 37.38 0.37 -1.37
C MET A 1 36.60 -0.11 -2.58
N GLU A 2 36.41 -1.43 -2.69
CA GLU A 2 35.61 -1.99 -3.78
C GLU A 2 34.18 -1.47 -3.66
N LYS A 3 33.62 -0.98 -4.77
CA LYS A 3 32.23 -0.56 -4.82
C LYS A 3 31.37 -1.81 -4.68
N GLU A 4 30.76 -2.00 -3.51
CA GLU A 4 29.69 -2.98 -3.34
C GLU A 4 28.59 -2.68 -4.38
N VAL A 5 28.37 -3.62 -5.29
CA VAL A 5 27.29 -3.55 -6.27
C VAL A 5 26.04 -4.08 -5.56
N LEU A 6 25.07 -3.20 -5.31
CA LEU A 6 23.79 -3.56 -4.69
C LEU A 6 22.96 -4.38 -5.69
N ASN A 7 22.98 -5.71 -5.57
CA ASN A 7 22.14 -6.63 -6.35
C ASN A 7 21.13 -7.34 -5.44
N GLY A 8 19.98 -7.75 -6.01
CA GLY A 8 19.02 -8.63 -5.31
C GLY A 8 18.31 -7.99 -4.11
N PHE A 9 17.81 -6.75 -4.23
CA PHE A 9 16.93 -6.19 -3.22
C PHE A 9 15.57 -6.88 -3.24
N GLU A 10 15.14 -7.44 -2.11
CA GLU A 10 13.83 -8.06 -1.95
C GLU A 10 13.15 -7.49 -0.71
N LEU A 11 12.00 -6.83 -0.90
CA LEU A 11 11.20 -6.30 0.20
C LEU A 11 10.42 -7.46 0.85
N SER A 12 10.55 -7.63 2.16
CA SER A 12 9.74 -8.59 2.92
C SER A 12 8.66 -7.92 3.77
N LYS A 13 8.87 -6.66 4.16
CA LYS A 13 7.88 -5.92 4.97
C LYS A 13 8.05 -4.42 4.85
N ILE A 14 6.94 -3.70 4.84
CA ILE A 14 6.88 -2.26 5.12
C ILE A 14 5.75 -1.96 6.10
N LYS A 15 6.00 -1.06 7.06
CA LYS A 15 5.02 -0.59 8.03
C LYS A 15 5.14 0.91 8.24
N LEU A 16 4.01 1.61 8.21
CA LEU A 16 3.90 3.01 8.64
C LEU A 16 3.89 3.09 10.17
N LEU A 17 4.66 4.02 10.73
CA LEU A 17 4.75 4.22 12.18
C LEU A 17 3.77 5.30 12.63
N LYS A 18 3.17 5.12 13.83
CA LYS A 18 2.11 6.01 14.36
C LYS A 18 2.53 7.48 14.50
N ASN A 19 3.83 7.74 14.69
CA ASN A 19 4.38 9.07 14.93
C ASN A 19 5.21 9.57 13.75
N GLY A 20 4.93 9.09 12.55
CA GLY A 20 5.73 9.38 11.37
C GLY A 20 6.88 8.39 11.15
N GLY A 21 7.30 8.30 9.89
CA GLY A 21 8.33 7.37 9.43
C GLY A 21 7.85 5.93 9.15
N ILE A 22 8.84 5.06 8.90
CA ILE A 22 8.61 3.68 8.43
C ILE A 22 9.51 2.65 9.10
N GLU A 23 9.02 1.42 9.18
CA GLU A 23 9.82 0.21 9.43
C GLU A 23 9.81 -0.64 8.16
N VAL A 24 11.00 -0.98 7.65
CA VAL A 24 11.19 -1.76 6.43
C VAL A 24 12.07 -2.96 6.74
N ALA A 25 11.65 -4.15 6.33
CA ALA A 25 12.47 -5.36 6.31
C ALA A 25 12.73 -5.78 4.87
N TYR A 26 13.99 -6.07 4.53
CA TYR A 26 14.39 -6.47 3.18
C TYR A 26 15.64 -7.37 3.21
N SER A 27 15.84 -8.17 2.17
CA SER A 27 17.09 -8.88 1.90
C SER A 27 17.88 -8.18 0.80
N GLN A 28 19.21 -8.36 0.83
CA GLN A 28 20.10 -7.89 -0.21
C GLN A 28 21.25 -8.87 -0.40
N ALA A 29 21.56 -9.18 -1.66
CA ALA A 29 22.71 -9.97 -2.01
C ALA A 29 23.97 -9.09 -2.04
N MET A 30 25.02 -9.55 -1.35
CA MET A 30 26.32 -8.91 -1.32
C MET A 30 27.35 -9.89 -1.89
N THR A 31 28.07 -9.44 -2.92
CA THR A 31 29.14 -10.22 -3.55
C THR A 31 30.49 -9.63 -3.15
N SER A 32 31.33 -10.45 -2.54
CA SER A 32 32.72 -10.12 -2.18
C SER A 32 33.64 -11.18 -2.76
N GLY A 33 34.38 -10.84 -3.82
CA GLY A 33 35.10 -11.84 -4.63
C GLY A 33 34.15 -12.82 -5.31
N ASP A 34 34.38 -14.12 -5.13
CA ASP A 34 33.56 -15.20 -5.72
C ASP A 34 32.39 -15.67 -4.83
N VAL A 35 32.20 -15.05 -3.66
CA VAL A 35 31.15 -15.44 -2.70
C VAL A 35 30.02 -14.42 -2.73
N THR A 36 28.80 -14.91 -2.95
CA THR A 36 27.55 -14.15 -2.81
C THR A 36 26.82 -14.62 -1.56
N ASN A 37 26.60 -13.73 -0.61
CA ASN A 37 25.77 -13.96 0.57
C ASN A 37 24.53 -13.08 0.51
N THR A 38 23.42 -13.56 1.07
CA THR A 38 22.19 -12.78 1.20
C THR A 38 21.97 -12.44 2.66
N ASP A 39 22.04 -11.15 2.98
CA ASP A 39 21.79 -10.64 4.32
C ASP A 39 20.38 -10.06 4.43
N THR A 40 19.82 -10.11 5.64
CA THR A 40 18.51 -9.53 5.96
C THR A 40 18.67 -8.30 6.84
N PHE A 41 17.91 -7.26 6.53
CA PHE A 41 17.98 -5.96 7.17
C PHE A 41 16.63 -5.58 7.74
N LEU A 42 16.63 -4.98 8.94
CA LEU A 42 15.49 -4.29 9.51
C LEU A 42 15.87 -2.83 9.75
N ARG A 43 15.30 -1.94 8.95
CA ARG A 43 15.54 -0.49 9.07
C ARG A 43 14.30 0.19 9.61
N LYS A 44 14.46 0.89 10.73
CA LYS A 44 13.47 1.83 11.25
C LYS A 44 13.96 3.25 11.01
N SER A 45 13.08 4.09 10.54
CA SER A 45 13.37 5.50 10.32
C SER A 45 12.20 6.33 10.81
N THR A 46 12.50 7.39 11.54
CA THR A 46 11.52 8.40 11.97
C THR A 46 11.32 9.48 10.91
N LYS A 47 12.11 9.47 9.82
CA LYS A 47 11.96 10.41 8.72
C LYS A 47 10.73 10.04 7.90
N ASP A 48 9.83 10.99 7.68
CA ASP A 48 8.63 10.71 6.91
C ASP A 48 8.94 10.33 5.45
N PRO A 49 8.30 9.27 4.94
CA PRO A 49 8.41 8.89 3.55
C PRO A 49 7.76 9.94 2.64
N HIS A 50 8.12 9.92 1.36
CA HIS A 50 7.50 10.77 0.37
C HIS A 50 5.98 10.46 0.27
N PRO A 51 5.10 11.46 0.01
CA PRO A 51 3.66 11.24 -0.11
C PRO A 51 3.27 10.13 -1.09
N ASP A 52 4.01 9.94 -2.18
CA ASP A 52 3.79 8.84 -3.14
C ASP A 52 3.76 7.47 -2.45
N LEU A 53 4.72 7.19 -1.56
CA LEU A 53 4.77 5.92 -0.81
C LEU A 53 3.61 5.80 0.18
N VAL A 54 3.28 6.90 0.87
CA VAL A 54 2.15 6.94 1.81
C VAL A 54 0.84 6.67 1.09
N ASN A 55 0.61 7.34 -0.05
CA ASN A 55 -0.58 7.23 -0.85
C ASN A 55 -0.70 5.85 -1.51
N ALA A 56 0.40 5.27 -1.96
CA ALA A 56 0.43 3.91 -2.49
C ALA A 56 0.01 2.88 -1.43
N ILE A 57 0.57 2.97 -0.22
CA ILE A 57 0.18 2.10 0.89
C ILE A 57 -1.28 2.33 1.28
N ALA A 58 -1.72 3.58 1.38
CA ALA A 58 -3.11 3.93 1.71
C ALA A 58 -4.09 3.37 0.66
N GLY A 59 -3.73 3.41 -0.62
CA GLY A 59 -4.52 2.88 -1.73
C GLY A 59 -4.78 1.37 -1.66
N LEU A 60 -4.03 0.62 -0.85
CA LEU A 60 -4.30 -0.80 -0.61
C LEU A 60 -5.57 -1.06 0.22
N ASN A 61 -6.19 -0.01 0.80
CA ASN A 61 -7.45 -0.12 1.54
C ASN A 61 -8.56 -0.77 0.70
N LYS A 62 -8.54 -0.56 -0.63
CA LYS A 62 -9.47 -1.17 -1.59
C LYS A 62 -9.41 -2.70 -1.56
N TYR A 63 -8.24 -3.29 -1.33
CA TYR A 63 -8.08 -4.75 -1.24
C TYR A 63 -8.53 -5.28 0.12
N LEU A 64 -8.22 -4.58 1.21
CA LEU A 64 -8.75 -4.92 2.54
C LEU A 64 -10.28 -4.92 2.51
N ALA A 65 -10.89 -3.88 1.96
CA ALA A 65 -12.34 -3.77 1.85
C ALA A 65 -12.95 -4.92 1.03
N LYS A 66 -12.31 -5.31 -0.09
CA LYS A 66 -12.76 -6.44 -0.92
C LYS A 66 -12.63 -7.78 -0.19
N VAL A 67 -11.48 -8.06 0.45
CA VAL A 67 -11.24 -9.32 1.17
C VAL A 67 -12.21 -9.50 2.33
N HIS A 68 -12.53 -8.41 3.05
CA HIS A 68 -13.48 -8.41 4.16
C HIS A 68 -14.94 -8.19 3.73
N ASN A 69 -15.21 -8.21 2.41
CA ASN A 69 -16.54 -8.06 1.82
C ASN A 69 -17.29 -6.77 2.26
N LEU A 70 -16.56 -5.71 2.58
CA LEU A 70 -17.11 -4.42 3.00
C LEU A 70 -17.77 -3.66 1.85
N LEU A 71 -17.50 -4.08 0.60
CA LEU A 71 -18.06 -3.51 -0.63
C LEU A 71 -19.11 -4.42 -1.29
N ALA A 72 -19.69 -5.37 -0.52
CA ALA A 72 -20.64 -6.36 -1.04
C ALA A 72 -21.85 -5.75 -1.76
N PHE A 73 -22.27 -4.54 -1.37
CA PHE A 73 -23.39 -3.81 -1.97
C PHE A 73 -23.20 -3.57 -3.47
N LYS A 74 -21.96 -3.51 -3.99
CA LYS A 74 -21.70 -3.39 -5.43
C LYS A 74 -22.26 -4.56 -6.24
N SER A 75 -22.39 -5.74 -5.63
CA SER A 75 -23.01 -6.90 -6.30
C SER A 75 -24.49 -6.68 -6.61
N LEU A 76 -25.18 -5.78 -5.89
CA LEU A 76 -26.58 -5.45 -6.14
C LEU A 76 -26.78 -4.72 -7.48
N LEU A 77 -25.78 -3.98 -7.96
CA LEU A 77 -25.84 -3.31 -9.27
C LEU A 77 -25.87 -4.33 -10.41
N LYS A 78 -25.13 -5.44 -10.27
CA LYS A 78 -25.06 -6.49 -11.29
C LYS A 78 -26.39 -7.22 -11.50
N ILE A 79 -27.25 -7.24 -10.48
CA ILE A 79 -28.57 -7.91 -10.54
C ILE A 79 -29.55 -7.12 -11.43
N ASN A 80 -29.41 -5.79 -11.53
CA ASN A 80 -30.36 -4.91 -12.23
C ASN A 80 -29.95 -4.58 -13.69
N ALA A 81 -28.76 -5.00 -14.13
CA ALA A 81 -28.21 -4.68 -15.45
C ALA A 81 -28.93 -5.34 -16.65
N THR A 82 -29.92 -6.22 -16.40
CA THR A 82 -30.76 -6.86 -17.43
C THR A 82 -31.90 -5.97 -17.94
N THR A 83 -32.12 -4.80 -17.34
CA THR A 83 -33.11 -3.82 -17.79
C THR A 83 -32.42 -2.55 -18.28
N LYS A 84 -32.88 -1.95 -19.38
CA LYS A 84 -32.40 -0.66 -19.91
C LYS A 84 -32.09 0.28 -18.75
N LEU A 85 -30.82 0.72 -18.63
CA LEU A 85 -30.31 1.47 -17.49
C LEU A 85 -31.19 2.71 -17.24
N SER A 86 -32.12 2.61 -16.29
CA SER A 86 -33.02 3.71 -15.94
C SER A 86 -32.25 4.79 -15.19
N GLU A 87 -32.78 6.01 -15.13
CA GLU A 87 -32.20 7.08 -14.29
C GLU A 87 -32.06 6.66 -12.83
N ALA A 88 -32.93 5.77 -12.35
CA ALA A 88 -32.85 5.18 -11.02
C ALA A 88 -31.60 4.30 -10.84
N VAL A 89 -31.20 3.51 -11.85
CA VAL A 89 -29.97 2.69 -11.80
C VAL A 89 -28.73 3.57 -11.76
N LYS A 90 -28.66 4.63 -12.58
CA LYS A 90 -27.55 5.59 -12.54
C LYS A 90 -27.42 6.29 -11.19
N THR A 91 -28.56 6.65 -10.60
CA THR A 91 -28.59 7.26 -9.26
C THR A 91 -28.10 6.28 -8.19
N MET A 92 -28.46 5.00 -8.28
CA MET A 92 -27.95 3.96 -7.40
C MET A 92 -26.45 3.72 -7.56
N GLU A 93 -25.93 3.70 -8.80
CA GLU A 93 -24.49 3.60 -9.07
C GLU A 93 -23.72 4.71 -8.37
N SER A 94 -24.10 5.97 -8.57
CA SER A 94 -23.46 7.12 -7.91
C SER A 94 -23.59 7.07 -6.38
N THR A 95 -24.71 6.56 -5.85
CA THR A 95 -24.88 6.38 -4.40
C THR A 95 -23.93 5.33 -3.84
N PHE A 96 -23.70 4.24 -4.58
CA PHE A 96 -22.78 3.19 -4.16
C PHE A 96 -21.31 3.59 -4.31
N GLU A 97 -20.95 4.41 -5.30
CA GLU A 97 -19.62 5.03 -5.37
C GLU A 97 -19.35 5.88 -4.12
N LYS A 98 -20.29 6.75 -3.74
CA LYS A 98 -20.17 7.54 -2.50
C LYS A 98 -20.08 6.68 -1.25
N LEU A 99 -20.83 5.57 -1.21
CA LEU A 99 -20.78 4.63 -0.09
C LEU A 99 -19.43 3.90 -0.04
N GLU A 100 -18.86 3.54 -1.18
CA GLU A 100 -17.50 2.98 -1.24
C GLU A 100 -16.48 3.98 -0.72
N ASP A 101 -16.50 5.22 -1.19
CA ASP A 101 -15.62 6.27 -0.71
C ASP A 101 -15.73 6.43 0.81
N GLU A 102 -16.96 6.42 1.33
CA GLU A 102 -17.19 6.51 2.76
C GLU A 102 -16.62 5.30 3.52
N VAL A 103 -16.84 4.07 3.04
CA VAL A 103 -16.25 2.86 3.64
C VAL A 103 -14.72 2.93 3.64
N LEU A 104 -14.11 3.33 2.53
CA LEU A 104 -12.66 3.35 2.35
C LEU A 104 -11.96 4.41 3.23
N LYS A 105 -12.60 5.55 3.49
CA LYS A 105 -12.07 6.59 4.40
C LYS A 105 -11.81 6.07 5.82
N HIS A 106 -12.59 5.08 6.26
CA HIS A 106 -12.47 4.52 7.60
C HIS A 106 -11.43 3.41 7.69
N ILE A 107 -10.81 3.00 6.58
CA ILE A 107 -9.81 1.94 6.52
C ILE A 107 -8.41 2.55 6.35
N GLU A 108 -7.61 2.45 7.41
CA GLU A 108 -6.23 2.89 7.45
C GLU A 108 -5.31 1.68 7.20
N VAL A 109 -4.55 1.67 6.10
CA VAL A 109 -3.52 0.64 5.88
C VAL A 109 -2.28 1.00 6.67
N THR A 110 -1.80 0.07 7.49
CA THR A 110 -0.64 0.27 8.37
C THR A 110 0.61 -0.44 7.87
N GLY A 111 0.49 -1.42 6.98
CA GLY A 111 1.65 -2.08 6.41
C GLY A 111 1.33 -3.25 5.51
N VAL A 112 2.39 -3.79 4.92
CA VAL A 112 2.38 -4.92 4.00
C VAL A 112 3.50 -5.87 4.36
N SER A 113 3.23 -7.17 4.33
CA SER A 113 4.23 -8.23 4.37
C SER A 113 4.21 -8.99 3.05
N ILE A 114 5.40 -9.26 2.51
CA ILE A 114 5.65 -9.94 1.24
C ILE A 114 6.46 -11.20 1.56
N SER A 115 6.09 -12.31 0.94
CA SER A 115 6.69 -13.62 1.20
C SER A 115 6.63 -14.51 -0.02
N GLY A 116 7.52 -15.49 -0.12
CA GLY A 116 7.60 -16.40 -1.27
C GLY A 116 8.62 -15.93 -2.31
N ASP A 117 8.71 -16.69 -3.39
CA ASP A 117 9.59 -16.45 -4.54
C ASP A 117 8.78 -15.87 -5.72
N GLU A 118 9.42 -15.75 -6.88
CA GLU A 118 8.81 -15.22 -8.11
C GLU A 118 7.52 -15.96 -8.51
N ASP A 119 7.44 -17.28 -8.31
CA ASP A 119 6.31 -18.13 -8.74
C ASP A 119 5.19 -18.23 -7.70
N ASN A 120 5.47 -17.94 -6.43
CA ASN A 120 4.53 -18.06 -5.32
C ASN A 120 4.57 -16.84 -4.39
N MET A 121 4.66 -15.64 -4.97
CA MET A 121 4.64 -14.40 -4.20
C MET A 121 3.30 -14.24 -3.48
N GLY A 122 3.37 -13.95 -2.18
CA GLY A 122 2.22 -13.82 -1.31
C GLY A 122 2.24 -12.56 -0.47
N ILE A 123 1.09 -11.88 -0.46
CA ILE A 123 0.91 -10.57 0.16
C ILE A 123 -0.03 -10.67 1.36
N VAL A 124 0.35 -10.04 2.46
CA VAL A 124 -0.53 -9.78 3.61
C VAL A 124 -0.61 -8.29 3.83
N ILE A 125 -1.82 -7.73 3.74
CA ILE A 125 -2.09 -6.31 3.99
C ILE A 125 -2.63 -6.18 5.41
N THR A 126 -2.06 -5.26 6.19
CA THR A 126 -2.43 -4.99 7.59
C THR A 126 -3.02 -3.59 7.67
N GLY A 127 -4.15 -3.43 8.34
CA GLY A 127 -4.82 -2.15 8.53
C GLY A 127 -5.74 -2.11 9.74
N VAL A 128 -6.44 -1.00 9.88
CA VAL A 128 -7.41 -0.74 10.95
C VAL A 128 -8.65 -0.10 10.34
N ASN A 129 -9.83 -0.54 10.74
CA ASN A 129 -11.09 0.11 10.47
C ASN A 129 -11.55 0.92 11.68
N ARG A 130 -11.95 2.19 11.49
CA ARG A 130 -12.38 3.12 12.55
C ARG A 130 -13.80 3.67 12.37
N TYR A 131 -14.69 2.92 11.71
CA TYR A 131 -16.04 3.38 11.39
C TYR A 131 -16.85 3.91 12.60
N ASN A 132 -16.69 3.31 13.79
CA ASN A 132 -17.42 3.68 15.00
C ASN A 132 -16.53 4.28 16.10
N GLY A 133 -15.37 4.83 15.74
CA GLY A 133 -14.38 5.35 16.71
C GLY A 133 -13.55 4.27 17.43
N GLU A 134 -13.99 3.01 17.43
CA GLU A 134 -13.17 1.88 17.87
C GLU A 134 -12.25 1.38 16.74
N ALA A 135 -11.01 1.03 17.10
CA ALA A 135 -10.01 0.50 16.17
C ALA A 135 -10.16 -1.01 16.00
N ILE A 136 -10.75 -1.44 14.87
CA ILE A 136 -10.87 -2.86 14.53
C ILE A 136 -9.70 -3.24 13.62
N ALA A 137 -8.87 -4.19 14.04
CA ALA A 137 -7.76 -4.68 13.22
C ALA A 137 -8.30 -5.43 11.98
N LEU A 138 -7.79 -5.07 10.80
CA LEU A 138 -8.08 -5.74 9.54
C LEU A 138 -6.79 -6.30 8.96
N ASN A 139 -6.73 -7.61 8.79
CA ASN A 139 -5.63 -8.27 8.08
C ASN A 139 -6.21 -9.12 6.96
N THR A 140 -5.55 -9.16 5.81
CA THR A 140 -5.86 -10.18 4.80
C THR A 140 -5.27 -11.53 5.24
N SER A 141 -5.87 -12.63 4.78
CA SER A 141 -5.08 -13.86 4.64
C SER A 141 -3.94 -13.63 3.64
N ARG A 142 -2.95 -14.52 3.60
CA ARG A 142 -1.92 -14.49 2.53
C ARG A 142 -2.61 -14.61 1.17
N ILE A 143 -2.54 -13.55 0.37
CA ILE A 143 -3.05 -13.50 -1.00
C ILE A 143 -1.93 -13.99 -1.90
N ASN A 144 -2.13 -15.10 -2.61
CA ASN A 144 -1.18 -15.59 -3.60
C ASN A 144 -1.37 -14.85 -4.93
N LEU A 145 -0.33 -14.20 -5.44
CA LEU A 145 -0.36 -13.43 -6.68
C LEU A 145 -0.31 -14.30 -7.95
N SER A 146 0.11 -15.56 -7.86
CA SER A 146 0.09 -16.46 -9.03
C SER A 146 -1.30 -17.03 -9.35
N GLY A 147 -2.30 -16.75 -8.50
CA GLY A 147 -3.68 -17.17 -8.70
C GLY A 147 -4.61 -16.04 -9.13
N THR A 148 -5.90 -16.36 -9.28
CA THR A 148 -6.98 -15.42 -9.62
C THR A 148 -8.19 -15.55 -8.68
N LYS A 149 -7.93 -15.98 -7.44
CA LYS A 149 -8.96 -16.33 -6.45
C LYS A 149 -9.92 -15.16 -6.15
N HIS A 150 -9.38 -13.94 -6.09
CA HIS A 150 -10.13 -12.74 -5.76
C HIS A 150 -10.47 -11.88 -6.98
N GLY A 151 -9.77 -12.08 -8.11
CA GLY A 151 -9.97 -11.34 -9.35
C GLY A 151 -9.36 -9.93 -9.34
N PHE A 152 -8.46 -9.65 -8.39
CA PHE A 152 -7.77 -8.36 -8.27
C PHE A 152 -6.24 -8.51 -8.16
N GLU A 153 -5.72 -9.74 -8.23
CA GLU A 153 -4.32 -10.08 -7.99
C GLU A 153 -3.35 -9.31 -8.89
N ILE A 154 -3.69 -9.13 -10.18
CA ILE A 154 -2.86 -8.36 -11.13
C ILE A 154 -2.68 -6.92 -10.64
N GLY A 155 -3.78 -6.23 -10.34
CA GLY A 155 -3.69 -4.85 -9.85
C GLY A 155 -3.00 -4.76 -8.50
N LEU A 156 -3.14 -5.78 -7.63
CA LEU A 156 -2.38 -5.83 -6.38
C LEU A 156 -0.88 -5.98 -6.65
N ALA A 157 -0.47 -6.80 -7.63
CA ALA A 157 0.93 -6.94 -7.99
C ALA A 157 1.53 -5.62 -8.49
N GLU A 158 0.81 -4.89 -9.34
CA GLU A 158 1.21 -3.57 -9.84
C GLU A 158 1.38 -2.54 -8.69
N ASP A 159 0.43 -2.48 -7.77
CA ASP A 159 0.51 -1.59 -6.60
C ASP A 159 1.69 -1.97 -5.68
N ILE A 160 1.96 -3.26 -5.48
CA ILE A 160 3.08 -3.75 -4.69
C ILE A 160 4.43 -3.43 -5.35
N GLU A 161 4.54 -3.60 -6.67
CA GLU A 161 5.74 -3.23 -7.43
C GLU A 161 6.03 -1.73 -7.29
N PHE A 162 5.01 -0.88 -7.41
CA PHE A 162 5.16 0.55 -7.19
C PHE A 162 5.64 0.87 -5.77
N ILE A 163 5.06 0.22 -4.75
CA ILE A 163 5.51 0.36 -3.36
C ILE A 163 6.98 -0.05 -3.22
N ILE A 164 7.40 -1.17 -3.80
CA ILE A 164 8.79 -1.65 -3.75
C ILE A 164 9.74 -0.58 -4.32
N GLU A 165 9.42 0.01 -5.47
CA GLU A 165 10.25 1.05 -6.08
C GLU A 165 10.32 2.33 -5.21
N GLU A 166 9.20 2.74 -4.62
CA GLU A 166 9.17 3.87 -3.69
C GLU A 166 9.97 3.59 -2.40
N VAL A 167 9.94 2.36 -1.88
CA VAL A 167 10.79 1.95 -0.76
C VAL A 167 12.27 2.03 -1.14
N LYS A 168 12.67 1.53 -2.33
CA LYS A 168 14.06 1.65 -2.80
C LYS A 168 14.48 3.12 -2.92
N ALA A 169 13.61 3.97 -3.46
CA ALA A 169 13.87 5.40 -3.58
C ALA A 169 14.05 6.07 -2.20
N TYR A 170 13.22 5.71 -1.22
CA TYR A 170 13.37 6.18 0.15
C TYR A 170 14.67 5.72 0.80
N LEU A 171 14.98 4.42 0.70
CA LEU A 171 16.11 3.80 1.38
C LEU A 171 17.47 4.23 0.83
N PHE A 172 17.60 4.29 -0.51
CA PHE A 172 18.89 4.42 -1.19
C PHE A 172 19.06 5.74 -1.95
N LYS A 173 17.96 6.40 -2.33
CA LYS A 173 17.99 7.68 -3.06
C LYS A 173 17.60 8.88 -2.17
N GLY A 174 17.26 8.63 -0.90
CA GLY A 174 16.90 9.66 0.07
C GLY A 174 15.56 10.36 -0.18
N LYS A 175 14.72 9.81 -1.08
CA LYS A 175 13.39 10.35 -1.41
C LYS A 175 12.51 10.33 -0.15
N ALA A 176 12.21 11.50 0.39
CA ALA A 176 11.46 11.66 1.63
C ALA A 176 10.53 12.87 1.53
N ALA A 177 9.65 13.06 2.51
CA ALA A 177 8.86 14.28 2.60
C ALA A 177 9.80 15.51 2.60
N GLN A 178 9.55 16.46 1.69
CA GLN A 178 10.13 17.79 1.78
C GLN A 178 9.33 18.57 2.82
N LEU A 179 10.03 19.26 3.73
CA LEU A 179 9.40 20.31 4.54
C LEU A 179 9.02 21.42 3.55
N GLU A 180 7.72 21.61 3.31
CA GLU A 180 7.24 22.88 2.77
C GLU A 180 7.62 23.96 3.80
N LEU A 181 8.61 24.77 3.46
CA LEU A 181 8.84 26.02 4.16
C LEU A 181 7.78 26.98 3.63
N ASP A 182 6.67 27.11 4.37
CA ASP A 182 5.70 28.20 4.18
C ASP A 182 6.41 29.53 4.46
N PHE A 183 7.10 30.06 3.46
CA PHE A 183 7.49 31.47 3.43
C PHE A 183 6.33 32.28 2.85
N ASP A 184 5.23 32.36 3.59
CA ASP A 184 4.25 33.42 3.35
C ASP A 184 4.75 34.68 4.07
N ASP A 185 5.33 35.56 3.26
CA ASP A 185 5.95 36.82 3.61
C ASP A 185 5.10 37.68 4.57
N GLU A 186 5.63 37.92 5.77
CA GLU A 186 5.38 39.14 6.54
C GLU A 186 5.96 40.35 5.76
N ALA A 187 5.30 40.74 4.68
CA ALA A 187 5.59 41.98 3.95
C ALA A 187 4.35 42.89 3.92
N LYS A 188 3.83 43.24 5.11
CA LYS A 188 2.98 44.41 5.31
C LYS A 188 3.30 45.11 6.64
N ALA A 189 4.49 45.69 6.72
CA ALA A 189 4.79 46.74 7.69
C ALA A 189 5.95 47.62 7.20
N SER A 190 5.67 48.53 6.25
CA SER A 190 6.33 49.84 6.14
C SER A 190 5.63 50.70 5.11
#